data_AF-A0A8J8GV52-F1
#
_entry.id   AF-A0A8J8GV52-F1
#
_cell.length_a   1.000
_cell.length_b   1.000
_cell.length_c   1.000
_cell.angle_alpha   90.00
_cell.angle_beta   90.00
_cell.angle_gamma   90.00
#
_symmetry.space_group_name_H-M   'P 1'
#
loop_
_entity.id
_entity.type
_entity.pdbx_description
1 polymer ?
#
loop_
_entity_poly.entity_id
_entity_poly.type
_entity_poly.pdbx_seq_one_letter_code
_entity_poly.pdbx_strand_id
1 'polypeptide(L)'
;MTAVLEQTTAPTQPPTRRTPAAWLAAWAPAPLALAGLSVFVVSNGVSVRDLLAFLAYLLVGITLPGALWWRAARRGSSTLAEDLAAGTTLGYALEVLTYLPARAAGVPLAVLAWPIATYLLFGLVPGLRRVWRMRPADRLPVWFSWVLTGLACYPAIWSAIPFYAGHGLSYPASASPYVDLPYYLSLIGEVKHHIPPQFPFEAGQPLTHHWFLHPEIAATSWVTGIEPMTLLFRLS
;
A
#
# COMPACT_ATOMS: atom_id res chain seq x y z
N MET A 1 -64.22 9.77 6.06
CA MET A 1 -63.55 9.35 4.81
C MET A 1 -62.06 9.27 5.12
N THR A 2 -61.58 8.07 5.43
CA THR A 2 -60.19 7.79 5.84
C THR A 2 -59.52 7.14 4.66
N ALA A 3 -58.63 7.86 3.97
CA ALA A 3 -57.87 7.32 2.85
C ALA A 3 -56.79 6.38 3.39
N VAL A 4 -56.97 5.08 3.18
CA VAL A 4 -55.95 4.05 3.40
C VAL A 4 -54.97 4.17 2.24
N LEU A 5 -53.75 4.62 2.52
CA LEU A 5 -52.66 4.60 1.55
C LEU A 5 -52.21 3.15 1.35
N GLU A 6 -52.55 2.61 0.18
CA GLU A 6 -52.09 1.31 -0.30
C GLU A 6 -50.57 1.37 -0.49
N GLN A 7 -49.83 0.74 0.41
CA GLN A 7 -48.39 0.57 0.31
C GLN A 7 -48.11 -0.45 -0.80
N THR A 8 -47.88 0.02 -2.02
CA THR A 8 -47.41 -0.80 -3.15
C THR A 8 -46.04 -1.37 -2.79
N THR A 9 -46.00 -2.60 -2.31
CA THR A 9 -44.76 -3.37 -2.13
C THR A 9 -44.14 -3.59 -3.51
N ALA A 10 -43.06 -2.86 -3.80
CA ALA A 10 -42.29 -3.04 -5.02
C ALA A 10 -41.85 -4.52 -5.13
N PRO A 11 -41.92 -5.14 -6.32
CA PRO A 11 -41.53 -6.52 -6.50
C PRO A 11 -40.04 -6.69 -6.17
N THR A 12 -39.75 -7.49 -5.14
CA THR A 12 -38.40 -7.90 -4.77
C THR A 12 -37.81 -8.69 -5.94
N GLN A 13 -37.00 -8.04 -6.79
CA GLN A 13 -36.34 -8.73 -7.89
C GLN A 13 -35.43 -9.83 -7.30
N PRO A 14 -35.52 -11.07 -7.79
CA PRO A 14 -34.65 -12.13 -7.33
C PRO A 14 -33.19 -11.77 -7.64
N PRO A 15 -32.23 -12.05 -6.75
CA PRO A 15 -30.82 -11.76 -7.00
C PRO A 15 -30.39 -12.51 -8.26
N THR A 16 -30.05 -11.76 -9.31
CA THR A 16 -29.57 -12.30 -10.57
C THR A 16 -28.26 -13.05 -10.30
N ARG A 17 -28.30 -14.39 -10.34
CA ARG A 17 -27.10 -15.23 -10.25
C ARG A 17 -26.23 -14.93 -11.48
N ARG A 18 -25.22 -14.09 -11.31
CA ARG A 18 -24.23 -13.81 -12.36
C ARG A 18 -23.44 -15.09 -12.69
N THR A 19 -23.16 -15.27 -13.97
CA THR A 19 -22.34 -16.37 -14.50
C THR A 19 -20.88 -16.25 -14.02
N PRO A 20 -20.14 -17.37 -13.89
CA PRO A 20 -18.73 -17.35 -13.49
C PRO A 20 -17.84 -16.46 -14.39
N ALA A 21 -18.21 -16.28 -15.66
CA ALA A 21 -17.53 -15.38 -16.59
C ALA A 21 -17.58 -13.91 -16.15
N ALA A 22 -18.72 -13.43 -15.64
CA ALA A 22 -18.86 -12.06 -15.14
C ALA A 22 -18.07 -11.83 -13.84
N TRP A 23 -17.83 -12.89 -13.06
CA TRP A 23 -16.95 -12.82 -11.90
C TRP A 23 -15.48 -12.71 -12.32
N LEU A 24 -15.01 -13.56 -13.22
CA LEU A 24 -13.64 -13.48 -13.75
C LEU A 24 -13.36 -12.12 -14.40
N ALA A 25 -14.30 -11.59 -15.19
CA ALA A 25 -14.14 -10.30 -15.86
C ALA A 25 -14.05 -9.10 -14.89
N ALA A 26 -14.71 -9.18 -13.72
CA ALA A 26 -14.62 -8.15 -12.68
C ALA A 26 -13.28 -8.19 -11.93
N TRP A 27 -12.70 -9.38 -11.77
CA TRP A 27 -11.45 -9.57 -11.02
C TRP A 27 -10.21 -9.61 -11.89
N ALA A 28 -10.33 -9.74 -13.21
CA ALA A 28 -9.21 -9.75 -14.14
C ALA A 28 -8.35 -8.46 -14.20
N PRO A 29 -8.89 -7.23 -14.11
CA PRO A 29 -8.07 -6.04 -14.38
C PRO A 29 -6.96 -5.84 -13.33
N ALA A 30 -7.23 -6.05 -12.05
CA ALA A 30 -6.25 -5.90 -10.98
C ALA A 30 -5.01 -6.83 -11.10
N PRO A 31 -5.15 -8.17 -11.24
CA PRO A 31 -4.01 -9.06 -11.42
C PRO A 31 -3.30 -8.84 -12.77
N LEU A 32 -4.03 -8.46 -13.83
CA LEU A 32 -3.40 -8.09 -15.10
C LEU A 32 -2.52 -6.85 -14.96
N ALA A 33 -3.03 -5.81 -14.30
CA ALA A 33 -2.27 -4.60 -14.00
C ALA A 33 -1.05 -4.92 -13.13
N LEU A 34 -1.24 -5.70 -12.06
CA LEU A 34 -0.15 -6.10 -11.18
C LEU A 34 0.92 -6.91 -11.93
N ALA A 35 0.52 -7.85 -12.77
CA ALA A 35 1.45 -8.62 -13.60
C ALA A 35 2.19 -7.74 -14.59
N GLY A 36 1.50 -6.83 -15.28
CA GLY A 36 2.11 -5.88 -16.21
C GLY A 36 3.12 -4.95 -15.54
N LEU A 37 2.76 -4.37 -14.39
CA LEU A 37 3.66 -3.54 -13.59
C LEU A 37 4.84 -4.35 -13.05
N SER A 38 4.62 -5.59 -12.61
CA SER A 38 5.68 -6.49 -12.15
C SER A 38 6.70 -6.79 -13.25
N VAL A 39 6.21 -7.12 -14.45
CA VAL A 39 7.07 -7.33 -15.63
C VAL A 39 7.84 -6.05 -15.96
N PHE A 40 7.18 -4.89 -15.90
CA PHE A 40 7.78 -3.60 -16.18
C PHE A 40 8.90 -3.23 -15.18
N VAL A 41 8.71 -3.40 -13.87
CA VAL A 41 9.77 -3.07 -12.90
C VAL A 41 10.94 -4.05 -12.97
N VAL A 42 10.67 -5.34 -13.20
CA VAL A 42 11.72 -6.37 -13.37
C VAL A 42 12.53 -6.12 -14.63
N SER A 43 11.89 -5.74 -15.75
CA SER A 43 12.61 -5.38 -16.97
C SER A 43 13.45 -4.10 -16.83
N ASN A 44 13.18 -3.29 -15.80
CA ASN A 44 13.91 -2.06 -15.49
C ASN A 44 14.88 -2.19 -14.30
N GLY A 45 15.33 -3.42 -14.02
CA GLY A 45 16.47 -3.70 -13.14
C GLY A 45 16.12 -4.10 -11.71
N VAL A 46 14.83 -4.21 -11.35
CA VAL A 46 14.44 -4.73 -10.03
C VAL A 46 14.61 -6.24 -10.00
N SER A 47 15.26 -6.76 -8.96
CA SER A 47 15.38 -8.21 -8.80
C SER A 47 14.01 -8.83 -8.43
N VAL A 48 13.73 -10.04 -8.93
CA VAL A 48 12.48 -10.76 -8.57
C VAL A 48 12.39 -10.97 -7.06
N ARG A 49 13.54 -11.19 -6.39
CA ARG A 49 13.62 -11.30 -4.93
C ARG A 49 13.12 -10.03 -4.24
N ASP A 50 13.60 -8.86 -4.66
CA ASP A 50 13.23 -7.58 -4.05
C ASP A 50 11.77 -7.26 -4.30
N LEU A 51 11.27 -7.52 -5.52
CA LEU A 51 9.84 -7.38 -5.81
C LEU A 51 8.98 -8.27 -4.92
N LEU A 52 9.34 -9.55 -4.76
CA LEU A 52 8.60 -10.48 -3.91
C LEU A 52 8.68 -10.10 -2.42
N ALA A 53 9.85 -9.68 -1.94
CA ALA A 53 10.04 -9.22 -0.56
C ALA A 53 9.21 -7.96 -0.30
N PHE A 54 9.21 -7.00 -1.23
CA PHE A 54 8.41 -5.80 -1.17
C PHE A 54 6.91 -6.11 -1.17
N LEU A 55 6.42 -6.93 -2.11
CA LEU A 55 5.00 -7.30 -2.16
C LEU A 55 4.57 -8.09 -0.92
N ALA A 56 5.42 -8.99 -0.41
CA ALA A 56 5.14 -9.71 0.83
C ALA A 56 5.03 -8.75 2.01
N TYR A 57 5.95 -7.79 2.14
CA TYR A 57 5.91 -6.80 3.19
C TYR A 57 4.71 -5.84 3.06
N LEU A 58 4.45 -5.34 1.86
CA LEU A 58 3.30 -4.49 1.58
C LEU A 58 2.00 -5.21 1.94
N LEU A 59 1.79 -6.44 1.47
CA LEU A 59 0.54 -7.15 1.69
C LEU A 59 0.38 -7.63 3.14
N VAL A 60 1.42 -8.22 3.74
CA VAL A 60 1.34 -8.89 5.05
C VAL A 60 1.79 -7.97 6.19
N GLY A 61 2.77 -7.11 5.96
CA GLY A 61 3.26 -6.15 6.95
C GLY A 61 2.38 -4.91 7.06
N ILE A 62 1.79 -4.44 5.94
CA ILE A 62 1.10 -3.14 5.88
C ILE A 62 -0.39 -3.28 5.60
N THR A 63 -0.77 -3.75 4.42
CA THR A 63 -2.15 -3.72 3.91
C THR A 63 -3.09 -4.59 4.73
N LEU A 64 -2.75 -5.85 4.98
CA LEU A 64 -3.63 -6.77 5.72
C LEU A 64 -3.88 -6.34 7.18
N PRO A 65 -2.85 -6.03 8.00
CA PRO A 65 -3.09 -5.59 9.37
C PRO A 65 -3.79 -4.21 9.42
N GLY A 66 -3.49 -3.31 8.49
CA GLY A 66 -4.24 -2.06 8.34
C GLY A 66 -5.71 -2.28 7.95
N ALA A 67 -5.99 -3.22 7.04
CA ALA A 67 -7.36 -3.58 6.64
C ALA A 67 -8.15 -4.19 7.81
N LEU A 68 -7.51 -4.97 8.69
CA LEU A 68 -8.14 -5.50 9.90
C LEU A 68 -8.59 -4.37 10.84
N TRP A 69 -7.74 -3.37 11.07
CA TRP A 69 -8.10 -2.19 11.86
C TRP A 69 -9.18 -1.36 11.20
N TRP A 70 -9.10 -1.14 9.90
CA TRP A 70 -10.11 -0.42 9.14
C TRP A 70 -11.50 -1.08 9.26
N ARG A 71 -11.55 -2.39 9.07
CA ARG A 71 -12.78 -3.17 9.20
C ARG A 71 -13.30 -3.21 10.64
N ALA A 72 -12.42 -3.20 11.64
CA ALA A 72 -12.82 -3.16 13.04
C ALA A 72 -13.42 -1.79 13.42
N ALA A 73 -12.91 -0.70 12.85
CA ALA A 73 -13.42 0.65 13.09
C ALA A 73 -14.73 0.94 12.34
N ARG A 74 -14.90 0.35 11.16
CA ARG A 74 -16.08 0.56 10.32
C ARG A 74 -17.30 -0.20 10.84
N ARG A 75 -18.48 0.43 10.72
CA ARG A 75 -19.78 -0.23 10.87
C ARG A 75 -20.42 -0.37 9.49
N GLY A 76 -20.42 -1.56 8.89
CA GLY A 76 -21.11 -1.82 7.61
C GLY A 76 -20.37 -2.74 6.65
N SER A 77 -20.98 -3.01 5.49
CA SER A 77 -20.36 -3.76 4.41
C SER A 77 -19.55 -2.84 3.50
N SER A 78 -18.36 -3.29 3.10
CA SER A 78 -17.48 -2.64 2.13
C SER A 78 -17.07 -3.61 1.03
N THR A 79 -16.54 -3.07 -0.06
CA THR A 79 -15.88 -3.90 -1.07
C THR A 79 -14.46 -4.27 -0.64
N LEU A 80 -13.92 -5.39 -1.13
CA LEU A 80 -12.54 -5.77 -0.80
C LEU A 80 -11.54 -4.69 -1.24
N ALA A 81 -11.75 -4.08 -2.41
CA ALA A 81 -10.86 -3.03 -2.91
C ALA A 81 -10.81 -1.81 -1.97
N GLU A 82 -11.96 -1.41 -1.45
CA GLU A 82 -12.05 -0.31 -0.49
C GLU A 82 -11.35 -0.64 0.84
N ASP A 83 -11.52 -1.86 1.35
CA ASP A 83 -10.83 -2.30 2.56
C ASP A 83 -9.31 -2.36 2.38
N LEU A 84 -8.84 -2.83 1.24
CA LEU A 84 -7.40 -2.92 0.94
C LEU A 84 -6.79 -1.54 0.70
N ALA A 85 -7.50 -0.63 0.02
CA ALA A 85 -7.02 0.73 -0.20
C ALA A 85 -6.92 1.49 1.13
N ALA A 86 -8.02 1.57 1.88
CA ALA A 86 -8.04 2.25 3.18
C ALA A 86 -7.14 1.54 4.21
N GLY A 87 -7.08 0.21 4.15
CA GLY A 87 -6.19 -0.60 4.97
C GLY A 87 -4.72 -0.32 4.69
N THR A 88 -4.31 -0.20 3.43
CA THR A 88 -2.93 0.19 3.06
C THR A 88 -2.60 1.58 3.59
N THR A 89 -3.50 2.56 3.44
CA THR A 89 -3.28 3.92 3.97
C THR A 89 -3.13 3.92 5.49
N LEU A 90 -4.00 3.20 6.20
CA LEU A 90 -3.92 3.09 7.66
C LEU A 90 -2.65 2.32 8.09
N GLY A 91 -2.27 1.29 7.34
CA GLY A 91 -1.06 0.50 7.58
C GLY A 91 0.19 1.35 7.51
N TYR A 92 0.35 2.16 6.45
CA TYR A 92 1.49 3.08 6.32
C TYR A 92 1.52 4.13 7.45
N ALA A 93 0.36 4.67 7.83
CA ALA A 93 0.29 5.60 8.96
C ALA A 93 0.78 4.94 10.27
N LEU A 94 0.32 3.72 10.56
CA LEU A 94 0.75 2.96 11.75
C LEU A 94 2.22 2.56 11.68
N GLU A 95 2.72 2.19 10.50
CA GLU A 95 4.13 1.90 10.29
C GLU A 95 4.99 3.11 10.62
N VAL A 96 4.70 4.29 10.09
CA VAL A 96 5.47 5.51 10.39
C VAL A 96 5.40 5.82 11.88
N LEU A 97 4.20 5.77 12.49
CA LEU A 97 4.02 6.07 13.92
C LEU A 97 4.77 5.09 14.84
N THR A 98 5.04 3.87 14.39
CA THR A 98 5.73 2.83 15.17
C THR A 98 7.22 2.77 14.85
N TYR A 99 7.61 3.06 13.61
CA TYR A 99 8.99 3.12 13.17
C TYR A 99 9.77 4.23 13.89
N LEU A 100 9.19 5.43 14.02
CA LEU A 100 9.87 6.56 14.66
C LEU A 100 10.32 6.27 16.10
N PRO A 101 9.45 5.81 17.03
CA PRO A 101 9.89 5.47 18.38
C PRO A 101 10.80 4.23 18.38
N ALA A 102 10.56 3.23 17.53
CA ALA A 102 11.44 2.07 17.41
C ALA A 102 12.86 2.46 17.01
N ARG A 103 12.99 3.38 16.05
CA ARG A 103 14.26 3.92 15.59
C ARG A 103 14.93 4.77 16.66
N ALA A 104 14.18 5.63 17.35
CA ALA A 104 14.68 6.44 18.48
C ALA A 104 15.22 5.56 19.62
N ALA A 105 14.59 4.40 19.85
CA ALA A 105 15.06 3.40 20.82
C ALA A 105 16.25 2.55 20.33
N GLY A 106 16.74 2.76 19.09
CA GLY A 106 17.85 1.99 18.53
C GLY A 106 17.47 0.61 17.99
N VAL A 107 16.19 0.26 17.90
CA VAL A 107 15.70 -1.06 17.50
C VAL A 107 14.77 -0.94 16.29
N PRO A 108 15.27 -0.59 15.08
CA PRO A 108 14.43 -0.26 13.93
C PRO A 108 13.48 -1.39 13.51
N LEU A 109 13.88 -2.66 13.70
CA LEU A 109 13.04 -3.82 13.41
C LEU A 109 11.85 -3.98 14.37
N ALA A 110 11.81 -3.25 15.49
CA ALA A 110 10.65 -3.22 16.37
C ALA A 110 9.41 -2.57 15.70
N VAL A 111 9.55 -1.96 14.52
CA VAL A 111 8.41 -1.62 13.66
C VAL A 111 7.53 -2.84 13.38
N LEU A 112 8.08 -4.05 13.31
CA LEU A 112 7.30 -5.28 13.13
C LEU A 112 6.41 -5.62 14.33
N ALA A 113 6.58 -4.97 15.48
CA ALA A 113 5.74 -5.21 16.64
C ALA A 113 4.27 -4.89 16.36
N TRP A 114 3.96 -3.86 15.56
CA TRP A 114 2.57 -3.47 15.31
C TRP A 114 1.80 -4.47 14.41
N PRO A 115 2.31 -4.99 13.27
CA PRO A 115 1.59 -6.00 12.51
C PRO A 115 1.49 -7.29 13.32
N ILE A 116 2.56 -7.70 14.02
CA ILE A 116 2.54 -8.89 14.88
C ILE A 116 1.48 -8.76 15.98
N ALA A 117 1.45 -7.64 16.70
CA ALA A 117 0.45 -7.37 17.73
C ALA A 117 -0.97 -7.37 17.15
N THR A 118 -1.16 -6.82 15.95
CA THR A 118 -2.45 -6.84 15.24
C THR A 118 -2.89 -8.27 14.95
N TYR A 119 -2.01 -9.11 14.39
CA TYR A 119 -2.32 -10.51 14.13
C TYR A 119 -2.63 -11.30 15.40
N LEU A 120 -1.85 -11.10 16.46
CA LEU A 120 -2.09 -11.74 17.76
C LEU A 120 -3.43 -11.30 18.35
N LEU A 121 -3.73 -10.01 18.36
CA LEU A 121 -4.98 -9.48 18.89
C LEU A 121 -6.20 -10.03 18.13
N PHE A 122 -6.17 -9.96 16.80
CA PHE A 122 -7.27 -10.42 15.95
C PHE A 122 -7.36 -11.95 15.86
N GLY A 123 -6.28 -12.67 16.15
CA GLY A 123 -6.22 -14.12 16.22
C GLY A 123 -6.66 -14.66 17.58
N LEU A 124 -6.36 -13.98 18.69
CA LEU A 124 -6.65 -14.46 20.04
C LEU A 124 -8.03 -14.02 20.55
N VAL A 125 -8.51 -12.83 20.18
CA VAL A 125 -9.79 -12.29 20.67
C VAL A 125 -10.96 -12.81 19.82
N PRO A 126 -11.87 -13.65 20.37
CA PRO A 126 -12.95 -14.27 19.60
C PRO A 126 -13.87 -13.25 18.91
N GLY A 127 -14.11 -12.10 19.56
CA GLY A 127 -14.92 -11.01 19.02
C GLY A 127 -14.30 -10.32 17.80
N LEU A 128 -12.96 -10.36 17.65
CA LEU A 128 -12.25 -9.79 16.50
C LEU A 128 -12.02 -10.79 15.38
N ARG A 129 -12.06 -12.10 15.67
CA ARG A 129 -11.99 -13.16 14.64
C ARG A 129 -13.07 -13.01 13.55
N ARG A 130 -14.22 -12.43 13.90
CA ARG A 130 -15.30 -12.14 12.95
C ARG A 130 -14.91 -11.11 11.88
N VAL A 131 -13.94 -10.23 12.16
CA VAL A 131 -13.47 -9.19 11.22
C VAL A 131 -12.76 -9.80 10.01
N TRP A 132 -12.15 -10.97 10.18
CA TRP A 132 -11.60 -11.76 9.07
C TRP A 132 -12.67 -12.26 8.11
N ARG A 133 -13.91 -12.44 8.60
CA ARG A 133 -15.04 -13.06 7.88
C ARG A 133 -16.17 -12.06 7.67
N MET A 134 -15.89 -10.88 7.10
CA MET A 134 -16.96 -9.95 6.73
C MET A 134 -17.48 -10.22 5.32
N ARG A 135 -18.82 -10.11 5.17
CA ARG A 135 -19.52 -10.35 3.91
C ARG A 135 -19.19 -9.22 2.91
N PRO A 136 -18.80 -9.56 1.67
CA PRO A 136 -18.62 -8.55 0.64
C PRO A 136 -19.88 -7.72 0.47
N ALA A 137 -19.74 -6.40 0.36
CA ALA A 137 -20.82 -5.54 -0.11
C ALA A 137 -21.30 -5.95 -1.52
N ASP A 138 -22.44 -5.39 -1.92
CA ASP A 138 -22.95 -5.57 -3.27
C ASP A 138 -21.88 -5.26 -4.32
N ARG A 139 -21.73 -6.17 -5.28
CA ARG A 139 -20.63 -6.10 -6.25
C ARG A 139 -20.88 -4.97 -7.24
N LEU A 140 -19.90 -4.08 -7.35
CA LEU A 140 -19.88 -3.02 -8.34
C LEU A 140 -19.98 -3.57 -9.78
N PRO A 141 -20.50 -2.78 -10.74
CA PRO A 141 -20.48 -3.14 -12.15
C PRO A 141 -19.06 -3.49 -12.64
N VAL A 142 -18.95 -4.44 -13.57
CA VAL A 142 -17.65 -4.91 -14.10
C VAL A 142 -16.82 -3.76 -14.66
N TRP A 143 -17.43 -2.87 -15.45
CA TRP A 143 -16.76 -1.72 -16.07
C TRP A 143 -16.08 -0.80 -15.04
N PHE A 144 -16.64 -0.70 -13.83
CA PHE A 144 -16.10 0.14 -12.77
C PHE A 144 -14.72 -0.35 -12.33
N SER A 145 -14.52 -1.67 -12.26
CA SER A 145 -13.22 -2.26 -11.88
C SER A 145 -12.14 -1.99 -12.93
N TRP A 146 -12.51 -1.98 -14.20
CA TRP A 146 -11.61 -1.62 -15.31
C TRP A 146 -11.23 -0.15 -15.30
N VAL A 147 -12.21 0.75 -15.13
CA VAL A 147 -11.96 2.19 -15.04
C VAL A 147 -11.08 2.52 -13.84
N LEU A 148 -11.38 1.97 -12.66
CA LEU A 148 -10.60 2.22 -11.46
C LEU A 148 -9.15 1.70 -11.59
N THR A 149 -8.98 0.52 -12.17
CA THR A 149 -7.64 -0.04 -12.42
C THR A 149 -6.87 0.80 -13.43
N GLY A 150 -7.52 1.21 -14.53
CA GLY A 150 -6.91 2.09 -15.53
C GLY A 150 -6.49 3.44 -14.93
N LEU A 151 -7.34 4.03 -14.10
CA LEU A 151 -7.05 5.29 -13.41
C LEU A 151 -5.88 5.15 -12.42
N ALA A 152 -5.78 4.02 -11.71
CA ALA A 152 -4.66 3.73 -10.82
C ALA A 152 -3.34 3.48 -11.58
N CYS A 153 -3.41 2.80 -12.73
CA CYS A 153 -2.23 2.50 -13.54
C CYS A 153 -1.71 3.70 -14.33
N TYR A 154 -2.60 4.60 -14.75
CA TYR A 154 -2.25 5.75 -15.60
C TYR A 154 -1.08 6.58 -15.04
N PRO A 155 -1.11 7.09 -13.79
CA PRO A 155 0.00 7.89 -13.28
C PRO A 155 1.29 7.08 -13.14
N ALA A 156 1.20 5.79 -12.76
CA ALA A 156 2.36 4.92 -12.66
C ALA A 156 3.02 4.73 -14.04
N ILE A 157 2.24 4.42 -15.07
CA ILE A 157 2.74 4.21 -16.43
C ILE A 157 3.27 5.51 -17.04
N TRP A 158 2.49 6.59 -16.93
CA TRP A 158 2.81 7.89 -17.51
C TRP A 158 4.11 8.46 -16.95
N SER A 159 4.32 8.33 -15.64
CA SER A 159 5.51 8.85 -14.98
C SER A 159 6.69 7.88 -15.08
N ALA A 160 6.48 6.57 -14.91
CA ALA A 160 7.58 5.62 -14.81
C ALA A 160 8.27 5.32 -16.15
N ILE A 161 7.54 5.28 -17.27
CA ILE A 161 8.15 5.02 -18.60
C ILE A 161 9.25 6.03 -18.95
N PRO A 162 8.97 7.35 -19.03
CA PRO A 162 10.00 8.32 -19.38
C PRO A 162 11.09 8.40 -18.30
N PHE A 163 10.70 8.24 -17.03
CA PHE A 163 11.63 8.34 -15.92
C PHE A 163 12.63 7.18 -15.89
N TYR A 164 12.19 5.94 -16.12
CA TYR A 164 13.08 4.77 -16.08
C TYR A 164 13.99 4.71 -17.30
N ALA A 165 13.50 5.18 -18.46
CA ALA A 165 14.31 5.32 -19.66
C ALA A 165 15.49 6.29 -19.46
N GLY A 166 15.31 7.33 -18.65
CA GLY A 166 16.34 8.34 -18.36
C GLY A 166 17.26 8.01 -17.17
N HIS A 167 16.81 7.19 -16.21
CA HIS A 167 17.52 6.99 -14.94
C HIS A 167 17.59 5.51 -14.54
N GLY A 168 18.71 4.86 -14.88
CA GLY A 168 18.92 3.45 -14.55
C GLY A 168 19.39 3.21 -13.12
N LEU A 169 19.17 1.97 -12.62
CA LEU A 169 19.69 1.54 -11.32
C LEU A 169 21.17 1.12 -11.34
N SER A 170 21.72 0.83 -12.53
CA SER A 170 23.09 0.32 -12.68
C SER A 170 23.85 1.08 -13.76
N TYR A 171 25.17 1.11 -13.62
CA TYR A 171 26.05 1.74 -14.60
C TYR A 171 25.95 1.03 -15.97
N PRO A 172 25.97 1.75 -17.11
CA PRO A 172 26.16 3.20 -17.26
C PRO A 172 24.87 4.03 -17.11
N ALA A 173 23.69 3.40 -17.06
CA ALA A 173 22.41 4.11 -17.01
C ALA A 173 22.21 4.90 -15.71
N SER A 174 22.93 4.57 -14.63
CA SER A 174 22.96 5.35 -13.38
C SER A 174 23.95 6.52 -13.39
N ALA A 175 24.69 6.75 -14.48
CA ALA A 175 25.71 7.81 -14.55
C ALA A 175 25.12 9.24 -14.63
N SER A 176 23.82 9.35 -14.92
CA SER A 176 23.08 10.62 -14.90
C SER A 176 21.83 10.46 -14.03
N PRO A 177 21.98 10.41 -12.70
CA PRO A 177 20.85 10.27 -11.80
C PRO A 177 19.91 11.48 -11.90
N TYR A 178 18.64 11.28 -11.53
CA TYR A 178 17.70 12.39 -11.39
C TYR A 178 18.27 13.39 -10.38
N VAL A 179 18.12 14.69 -10.66
CA VAL A 179 18.79 15.76 -9.92
C VAL A 179 18.50 15.72 -8.41
N ASP A 180 17.29 15.31 -8.02
CA ASP A 180 16.89 15.22 -6.61
C ASP A 180 17.18 13.86 -5.96
N LEU A 181 17.69 12.87 -6.70
CA LEU A 181 17.98 11.53 -6.16
C LEU A 181 18.93 11.60 -4.94
N PRO A 182 20.09 12.29 -5.01
CA PRO A 182 21.01 12.35 -3.87
C PRO A 182 20.36 13.03 -2.66
N TYR A 183 19.50 14.03 -2.91
CA TYR A 183 18.75 14.72 -1.86
C TYR A 183 17.83 13.74 -1.12
N TYR A 184 16.94 13.03 -1.82
CA TYR A 184 16.03 12.09 -1.18
C TYR A 184 16.76 10.92 -0.49
N LEU A 185 17.83 10.39 -1.09
CA LEU A 185 18.65 9.35 -0.47
C LEU A 185 19.32 9.84 0.82
N SER A 186 19.78 11.08 0.86
CA SER A 186 20.36 11.66 2.08
C SER A 186 19.33 11.76 3.20
N LEU A 187 18.07 12.12 2.90
CA LEU A 187 17.00 12.19 3.89
C LEU A 187 16.57 10.80 4.38
N ILE A 188 16.50 9.81 3.48
CA ILE A 188 16.23 8.42 3.87
C ILE A 188 17.37 7.88 4.74
N GLY A 189 18.62 8.14 4.35
CA GLY A 189 19.79 7.81 5.17
C GLY A 189 19.71 8.44 6.55
N GLU A 190 19.40 9.73 6.62
CA GLU A 190 19.25 10.43 7.88
C GLU A 190 18.18 9.79 8.78
N VAL A 191 16.97 9.56 8.25
CA VAL A 191 15.89 8.94 9.04
C VAL A 191 16.21 7.48 9.41
N LYS A 192 16.97 6.75 8.58
CA LYS A 192 17.46 5.41 8.92
C LYS A 192 18.46 5.42 10.07
N HIS A 193 19.17 6.54 10.31
CA HIS A 193 20.28 6.61 11.25
C HIS A 193 20.05 7.55 12.45
N HIS A 194 19.16 8.53 12.37
CA HIS A 194 18.94 9.56 13.39
C HIS A 194 17.47 9.90 13.57
N ILE A 195 17.02 9.95 14.83
CA ILE A 195 15.72 10.50 15.23
C ILE A 195 15.94 11.33 16.49
N PRO A 196 15.58 12.63 16.52
CA PRO A 196 14.98 13.40 15.41
C PRO A 196 15.96 13.61 14.23
N PRO A 197 15.47 13.69 12.98
CA PRO A 197 16.33 13.86 11.82
C PRO A 197 16.90 15.28 11.73
N GLN A 198 18.13 15.38 11.25
CA GLN A 198 18.83 16.64 10.98
C GLN A 198 18.90 16.93 9.48
N PHE A 199 19.13 18.19 9.12
CA PHE A 199 19.34 18.55 7.73
C PHE A 199 20.68 17.98 7.25
N PRO A 200 20.73 17.08 6.24
CA PRO A 200 21.96 16.35 5.91
C PRO A 200 23.14 17.23 5.48
N PHE A 201 22.85 18.47 5.05
CA PHE A 201 23.86 19.41 4.56
C PHE A 201 24.33 20.41 5.62
N GLU A 202 23.68 20.46 6.79
CA GLU A 202 24.00 21.42 7.86
C GLU A 202 23.88 20.75 9.24
N ALA A 203 25.03 20.51 9.88
CA ALA A 203 25.08 19.85 11.18
C ALA A 203 24.30 20.61 12.26
N GLY A 204 23.48 19.89 13.03
CA GLY A 204 22.71 20.45 14.13
C GLY A 204 21.44 21.20 13.73
N GLN A 205 21.17 21.39 12.43
CA GLN A 205 19.90 21.94 11.98
C GLN A 205 18.81 20.87 11.96
N PRO A 206 17.63 21.10 12.56
CA PRO A 206 16.54 20.13 12.52
C PRO A 206 15.91 20.04 11.13
N LEU A 207 15.63 18.83 10.68
CA LEU A 207 14.85 18.61 9.45
C LEU A 207 13.37 18.78 9.74
N THR A 208 12.82 19.95 9.42
CA THR A 208 11.42 20.31 9.75
C THR A 208 10.44 20.10 8.59
N HIS A 209 10.93 20.03 7.35
CA HIS A 209 10.10 19.98 6.14
C HIS A 209 10.25 18.66 5.39
N HIS A 210 9.14 18.20 4.78
CA HIS A 210 9.05 17.09 3.82
C HIS A 210 9.64 15.72 4.22
N TRP A 211 9.98 15.51 5.50
CA TRP A 211 10.67 14.29 5.90
C TRP A 211 9.75 13.11 6.21
N PHE A 212 8.45 13.35 6.45
CA PHE A 212 7.49 12.33 6.91
C PHE A 212 7.27 11.14 5.97
N LEU A 213 7.63 11.27 4.69
CA LEU A 213 7.57 10.17 3.73
C LEU A 213 8.76 9.20 3.89
N HIS A 214 9.93 9.69 4.27
CA HIS A 214 11.17 8.90 4.32
C HIS A 214 11.20 7.79 5.40
N PRO A 215 10.51 7.92 6.56
CA PRO A 215 10.33 6.83 7.51
C PRO A 215 9.75 5.54 6.90
N GLU A 216 8.84 5.64 5.94
CA GLU A 216 8.27 4.46 5.26
C GLU A 216 9.36 3.72 4.47
N ILE A 217 10.07 4.41 3.58
CA ILE A 217 11.17 3.81 2.80
C ILE A 217 12.27 3.28 3.73
N ALA A 218 12.57 3.99 4.82
CA ALA A 218 13.53 3.58 5.83
C ALA A 218 13.09 2.28 6.52
N ALA A 219 11.82 2.19 6.96
CA ALA A 219 11.23 1.01 7.59
C ALA A 219 11.21 -0.18 6.63
N THR A 220 10.68 0.01 5.42
CA THR A 220 10.66 -0.99 4.35
C THR A 220 12.06 -1.51 4.07
N SER A 221 13.07 -0.64 3.98
CA SER A 221 14.47 -1.04 3.77
C SER A 221 15.04 -1.84 4.93
N TRP A 222 14.73 -1.48 6.19
CA TRP A 222 15.15 -2.24 7.37
C TRP A 222 14.55 -3.65 7.39
N VAL A 223 13.25 -3.77 7.08
CA VAL A 223 12.54 -5.05 7.16
C VAL A 223 12.89 -5.97 5.99
N THR A 224 12.94 -5.44 4.77
CA THR A 224 13.11 -6.24 3.55
C THR A 224 14.57 -6.42 3.16
N GLY A 225 15.46 -5.54 3.63
CA GLY A 225 16.85 -5.46 3.18
C GLY A 225 17.02 -4.85 1.79
N ILE A 226 15.95 -4.36 1.16
CA ILE A 226 16.00 -3.72 -0.15
C ILE A 226 16.70 -2.37 -0.03
N GLU A 227 17.56 -2.07 -1.00
CA GLU A 227 18.28 -0.80 -1.06
C GLU A 227 17.30 0.38 -1.21
N PRO A 228 17.49 1.49 -0.45
CA PRO A 228 16.64 2.68 -0.56
C PRO A 228 16.50 3.23 -1.97
N MET A 229 17.54 3.14 -2.80
CA MET A 229 17.48 3.58 -4.20
C MET A 229 16.47 2.77 -5.01
N THR A 230 16.46 1.44 -4.86
CA THR A 230 15.48 0.57 -5.53
C THR A 230 14.07 0.86 -5.03
N LEU A 231 13.89 1.06 -3.71
CA LEU A 231 12.57 1.39 -3.17
C LEU A 231 12.05 2.72 -3.73
N LEU A 232 12.82 3.78 -3.57
CA LEU A 232 12.43 5.14 -3.95
C LEU A 232 12.17 5.29 -5.47
N PHE A 233 12.95 4.62 -6.32
CA PHE A 233 12.88 4.82 -7.77
C PHE A 233 12.08 3.75 -8.51
N ARG A 234 11.71 2.63 -7.86
CA ARG A 234 11.05 1.51 -8.53
C ARG A 234 9.82 0.93 -7.85
N LEU A 235 9.69 1.03 -6.52
CA LEU A 235 8.70 0.24 -5.78
C LEU A 235 7.72 1.07 -4.93
N SER A 236 8.13 2.23 -4.43
CA SER A 236 7.33 3.12 -3.57
C SER A 236 6.52 4.16 -4.35
#